data_AF-A0A349PBQ3-F1
#
_entry.id   AF-A0A349PBQ3-F1
#
_cell.length_a   1.000
_cell.length_b   1.000
_cell.length_c   1.000
_cell.angle_alpha   90.00
_cell.angle_beta   90.00
_cell.angle_gamma   90.00
#
_symmetry.space_group_name_H-M   'P 1'
#
loop_
_entity.id
_entity.type
_entity.pdbx_description
1 polymer ?
#
loop_
_entity_poly.entity_id
_entity_poly.type
_entity_poly.pdbx_seq_one_letter_code
_entity_poly.pdbx_strand_id
1 'polypeptide(L)'
;MRKLILYLLMAAAAAAPASASAGVFTQAEMDEISCAALKMQLFYYYLAPEKDEKILNYTMSCKGVKSTYKIPKWVDTEVPAMLGRKVWRDPEEGEISEASLWQTPVSIIYEYLELTRKTFPPEAGGANIQPGLLVKEYADIRIRFQMSLDRLYRARTREVTMGDSMEGRGRAILPGFNLILKEMESIADAISSTNSRRYAEAVAASAVIGQGTFRQLFEAPRKYAPPRQESPGKRMLLRALSILGIIFVFLSIRTFFLLNDAQTGAMMGGYYKKVDVFTEAFSRQFININVKYLVLGPAAALAFLGLLTMSVPAFLFLSALGLVIGMRTPAFVLTAMKVARGRKIDGQLMDGLILLSNCLRSGLDVVQGFEMVSKDLTPPISDEFALVIKNYQLGMTFEKALGVMEERVESKMLSYMIRAIVLQRQMGGNLTRVFERIVVDIREESKLEEKTKAMTAQQKIQSIVVGIMPWVMVGVMFMFQPETMIKFYSTPLGMATAAFCVVWVGIGMKVVSSLGKIRV
;
A
#
# COMPACT_ATOMS: atom_id res chain seq x y z
N MET A 1 28.40 7.84 -62.77
CA MET A 1 28.03 7.19 -61.50
C MET A 1 29.18 6.46 -60.79
N ARG A 2 30.03 5.66 -61.47
CA ARG A 2 31.12 4.90 -60.81
C ARG A 2 32.23 5.75 -60.15
N LYS A 3 32.57 6.91 -60.73
CA LYS A 3 33.58 7.83 -60.15
C LYS A 3 33.06 8.62 -58.94
N LEU A 4 31.75 8.91 -58.88
CA LEU A 4 31.14 9.64 -57.76
C LEU A 4 31.09 8.78 -56.48
N ILE A 5 30.83 7.47 -56.65
CA ILE A 5 30.82 6.50 -55.56
C ILE A 5 32.23 6.26 -55.00
N LEU A 6 33.26 6.32 -55.86
CA LEU A 6 34.67 6.18 -55.43
C LEU A 6 35.16 7.39 -54.62
N TYR A 7 34.73 8.60 -54.99
CA TYR A 7 35.02 9.81 -54.22
C TYR A 7 34.25 9.86 -52.89
N LEU A 8 33.01 9.35 -52.84
CA LEU A 8 32.24 9.21 -51.60
C LEU A 8 32.83 8.14 -50.66
N LEU A 9 33.39 7.06 -51.20
CA LEU A 9 34.11 6.04 -50.41
C LEU A 9 35.48 6.53 -49.91
N MET A 10 36.21 7.33 -50.69
CA MET A 10 37.46 7.96 -50.23
C MET A 10 37.22 9.09 -49.22
N ALA A 11 36.13 9.86 -49.36
CA ALA A 11 35.76 10.89 -48.38
C ALA A 11 35.26 10.29 -47.06
N ALA A 12 34.63 9.10 -47.11
CA ALA A 12 34.24 8.36 -45.90
C ALA A 12 35.45 7.72 -45.18
N ALA A 13 36.54 7.43 -45.89
CA ALA A 13 37.78 6.93 -45.28
C ALA A 13 38.61 8.02 -44.57
N ALA A 14 38.39 9.31 -44.90
CA ALA A 14 39.05 10.45 -44.26
C ALA A 14 38.32 11.00 -43.02
N ALA A 15 37.14 10.45 -42.69
CA ALA A 15 36.33 10.85 -41.53
C ALA A 15 36.20 9.72 -40.49
N ALA A 16 37.13 8.76 -40.49
CA ALA A 16 37.31 7.87 -39.35
C ALA A 16 38.12 8.64 -38.28
N PRO A 17 37.60 8.81 -37.04
CA PRO A 17 38.46 9.28 -35.96
C PRO A 17 39.61 8.28 -35.81
N ALA A 18 40.83 8.81 -35.83
CA ALA A 18 42.04 8.05 -35.61
C ALA A 18 41.88 7.21 -34.33
N SER A 19 41.76 5.90 -34.51
CA SER A 19 41.83 4.92 -33.44
C SER A 19 43.26 4.87 -32.93
N ALA A 20 43.53 5.70 -31.92
CA ALA A 20 44.80 5.71 -31.18
C ALA A 20 44.50 5.64 -29.67
N SER A 21 44.24 4.42 -29.19
CA SER A 21 44.90 3.81 -28.01
C SER A 21 44.11 2.56 -27.59
N ALA A 22 44.82 1.45 -27.46
CA ALA A 22 44.34 0.18 -26.94
C ALA A 22 44.17 0.25 -25.41
N GLY A 23 43.28 1.11 -24.94
CA GLY A 23 42.97 1.30 -23.52
C GLY A 23 41.48 1.13 -23.24
N VAL A 24 41.15 0.73 -22.00
CA VAL A 24 39.75 0.67 -21.51
C VAL A 24 39.10 2.05 -21.49
N PHE A 25 39.90 3.11 -21.37
CA PHE A 25 39.49 4.51 -21.30
C PHE A 25 39.94 5.30 -22.52
N THR A 26 39.13 6.29 -22.90
CA THR A 26 39.54 7.35 -23.85
C THR A 26 40.44 8.38 -23.16
N GLN A 27 41.24 9.13 -23.93
CA GLN A 27 42.09 10.20 -23.38
C GLN A 27 41.30 11.23 -22.56
N ALA A 28 40.10 11.59 -23.03
CA ALA A 28 39.23 12.53 -22.32
C ALA A 28 38.76 11.97 -20.97
N GLU A 29 38.42 10.68 -20.89
CA GLU A 29 38.02 10.03 -19.64
C GLU A 29 39.21 9.94 -18.66
N MET A 30 40.41 9.63 -19.14
CA MET A 30 41.63 9.59 -18.31
C MET A 30 41.97 10.95 -17.72
N ASP A 31 41.83 12.02 -18.51
CA ASP A 31 42.02 13.40 -18.05
C ASP A 31 40.98 13.78 -16.99
N GLU A 32 39.71 13.39 -17.16
CA GLU A 32 38.63 13.66 -16.19
C GLU A 32 38.87 12.98 -14.83
N ILE A 33 39.31 11.72 -14.85
CA ILE A 33 39.61 10.95 -13.64
C ILE A 33 40.81 11.56 -12.90
N SER A 34 41.88 11.88 -13.63
CA SER A 34 43.08 12.49 -13.05
C SER A 34 42.78 13.87 -12.43
N CYS A 35 41.95 14.67 -13.10
CA CYS A 35 41.47 15.95 -12.59
C CYS A 35 40.56 15.81 -11.36
N ALA A 36 39.68 14.82 -11.35
CA ALA A 36 38.84 14.53 -10.19
C ALA A 36 39.68 14.14 -8.97
N ALA A 37 40.72 13.32 -9.16
CA ALA A 37 41.62 12.89 -8.09
C ALA A 37 42.32 14.10 -7.44
N LEU A 38 42.93 14.98 -8.25
CA LEU A 38 43.57 16.19 -7.74
C LEU A 38 42.60 17.14 -7.01
N LYS A 39 41.36 17.27 -7.51
CA LYS A 39 40.33 18.09 -6.86
C LYS A 39 39.87 17.50 -5.52
N MET A 40 39.75 16.17 -5.42
CA MET A 40 39.44 15.50 -4.15
C MET A 40 40.58 15.62 -3.15
N GLN A 41 41.82 15.49 -3.61
CA GLN A 41 42.99 15.74 -2.79
C GLN A 41 43.01 17.19 -2.26
N LEU A 42 42.73 18.17 -3.13
CA LEU A 42 42.64 19.57 -2.73
C LEU A 42 41.49 19.82 -1.74
N PHE A 43 40.35 19.16 -1.92
CA PHE A 43 39.23 19.20 -0.97
C PHE A 43 39.67 18.67 0.41
N TYR A 44 40.36 17.53 0.46
CA TYR A 44 40.88 16.97 1.71
C TYR A 44 41.75 17.99 2.47
N TYR A 45 42.67 18.66 1.74
CA TYR A 45 43.56 19.66 2.32
C TYR A 45 42.85 20.95 2.73
N TYR A 46 41.78 21.36 2.06
CA TYR A 46 40.99 22.53 2.48
C TYR A 46 40.33 22.33 3.85
N LEU A 47 40.07 21.09 4.25
CA LEU A 47 39.51 20.74 5.56
C LEU A 47 40.60 20.39 6.59
N ALA A 48 41.87 20.41 6.22
CA ALA A 48 42.98 20.05 7.11
C ALA A 48 43.25 21.15 8.16
N PRO A 49 43.74 20.75 9.36
CA PRO A 49 44.07 21.69 10.42
C PRO A 49 45.26 22.59 10.08
N GLU A 50 46.26 22.04 9.38
CA GLU A 50 47.44 22.77 8.91
C GLU A 50 47.34 22.97 7.40
N LYS A 51 47.58 24.20 6.94
CA LYS A 51 47.50 24.57 5.52
C LYS A 51 48.88 25.01 5.05
N ASP A 52 49.46 24.26 4.11
CA ASP A 52 50.70 24.65 3.45
C ASP A 52 50.50 25.88 2.56
N GLU A 53 51.51 26.76 2.48
CA GLU A 53 51.46 27.97 1.63
C GLU A 53 51.20 27.64 0.14
N LYS A 54 51.59 26.44 -0.30
CA LYS A 54 51.38 25.93 -1.67
C LYS A 54 49.91 25.64 -2.00
N ILE A 55 49.06 25.44 -0.99
CA ILE A 55 47.66 25.04 -1.14
C ILE A 55 46.74 26.28 -1.23
N LEU A 56 47.21 27.44 -0.76
CA LEU A 56 46.48 28.72 -0.81
C LEU A 56 46.19 29.18 -2.25
N ASN A 57 47.14 28.95 -3.15
CA ASN A 57 47.05 29.26 -4.58
C ASN A 57 47.54 28.06 -5.39
N TYR A 58 46.71 27.03 -5.51
CA TYR A 58 47.09 25.82 -6.24
C TYR A 58 46.75 25.96 -7.74
N THR A 59 47.75 25.86 -8.60
CA THR A 59 47.54 25.82 -10.06
C THR A 59 47.59 24.38 -10.54
N MET A 60 46.48 23.91 -11.13
CA MET A 60 46.40 22.60 -11.78
C MET A 60 46.11 22.75 -13.27
N SER A 61 46.66 21.86 -14.08
CA SER A 61 46.35 21.75 -15.50
C SER A 61 45.34 20.63 -15.70
N CYS A 62 44.15 20.98 -16.15
CA CYS A 62 43.07 20.03 -16.42
C CYS A 62 42.56 20.21 -17.84
N LYS A 63 42.56 19.14 -18.65
CA LYS A 63 42.19 19.17 -20.08
C LYS A 63 42.95 20.25 -20.87
N GLY A 64 44.23 20.45 -20.58
CA GLY A 64 45.07 21.50 -21.19
C GLY A 64 44.77 22.93 -20.71
N VAL A 65 43.80 23.13 -19.82
CA VAL A 65 43.48 24.44 -19.23
C VAL A 65 44.14 24.56 -17.86
N LYS A 66 45.07 25.51 -17.72
CA LYS A 66 45.66 25.86 -16.41
C LYS A 66 44.65 26.69 -15.62
N SER A 67 44.15 26.11 -14.52
CA SER A 67 43.22 26.77 -13.60
C SER A 67 43.90 26.98 -12.25
N THR A 68 43.91 28.23 -11.77
CA THR A 68 44.40 28.56 -10.43
C THR A 68 43.22 28.62 -9.46
N TYR A 69 43.21 27.71 -8.49
CA TYR A 69 42.22 27.67 -7.43
C TYR A 69 42.74 28.46 -6.22
N LYS A 70 42.01 29.51 -5.87
CA LYS A 70 42.21 30.25 -4.62
C LYS A 70 41.28 29.68 -3.56
N ILE A 71 41.78 29.55 -2.34
CA ILE A 71 40.97 29.08 -1.22
C ILE A 71 39.71 29.95 -1.03
N PRO A 72 38.50 29.37 -0.88
CA PRO A 72 37.31 30.16 -0.61
C PRO A 72 37.38 30.85 0.75
N LYS A 73 36.91 32.09 0.85
CA LYS A 73 36.97 32.88 2.09
C LYS A 73 36.31 32.21 3.31
N TRP A 74 35.25 31.42 3.09
CA TRP A 74 34.57 30.71 4.18
C TRP A 74 35.43 29.60 4.78
N VAL A 75 36.37 29.03 4.03
CA VAL A 75 37.23 27.94 4.50
C VAL A 75 38.19 28.46 5.58
N ASP A 76 38.60 29.72 5.51
CA ASP A 76 39.45 30.33 6.53
C ASP A 76 38.66 30.71 7.80
N THR A 77 37.36 30.97 7.68
CA THR A 77 36.52 31.36 8.82
C THR A 77 35.84 30.19 9.52
N GLU A 78 35.31 29.20 8.77
CA GLU A 78 34.51 28.10 9.32
C GLU A 78 35.33 26.84 9.64
N VAL A 79 36.37 26.50 8.86
CA VAL A 79 37.13 25.25 9.14
C VAL A 79 37.74 25.21 10.54
N PRO A 80 38.31 26.31 11.09
CA PRO A 80 38.75 26.32 12.49
C PRO A 80 37.61 26.02 13.49
N ALA A 81 36.40 26.52 13.22
CA ALA A 81 35.23 26.22 14.04
C ALA A 81 34.77 24.76 13.88
N MET A 82 34.81 24.22 12.66
CA MET A 82 34.54 22.80 12.38
C MET A 82 35.53 21.86 13.09
N LEU A 83 36.80 22.24 13.18
CA LEU A 83 37.81 21.47 13.92
C LEU A 83 37.56 21.48 15.43
N GLY A 84 37.04 22.59 15.98
CA GLY A 84 36.65 22.69 17.38
C GLY A 84 35.36 21.95 17.74
N ARG A 85 34.43 21.77 16.78
CA ARG A 85 33.16 21.07 16.99
C ARG A 85 33.34 19.56 16.88
N LYS A 86 33.19 18.86 18.01
CA LYS A 86 33.22 17.39 18.06
C LYS A 86 31.81 16.84 17.82
N VAL A 87 31.63 16.11 16.72
CA VAL A 87 30.29 15.69 16.26
C VAL A 87 30.10 14.18 16.31
N TRP A 88 31.18 13.41 16.36
CA TRP A 88 31.12 11.95 16.42
C TRP A 88 32.01 11.40 17.54
N ARG A 89 31.57 10.30 18.15
CA ARG A 89 32.32 9.57 19.17
C ARG A 89 32.44 8.12 18.73
N ASP A 90 33.66 7.67 18.50
CA ASP A 90 33.97 6.29 18.20
C ASP A 90 34.59 5.63 19.45
N PRO A 91 34.15 4.42 19.86
CA PRO A 91 34.78 3.69 20.96
C PRO A 91 36.28 3.44 20.79
N GLU A 92 36.78 3.34 19.55
CA GLU A 92 38.19 3.03 19.26
C GLU A 92 39.02 4.28 18.89
N GLU A 93 38.44 5.22 18.12
CA GLU A 93 39.14 6.41 17.60
C GLU A 93 38.93 7.67 18.47
N GLY A 94 38.04 7.60 19.47
CA GLY A 94 37.74 8.73 20.36
C GLY A 94 36.77 9.75 19.74
N GLU A 95 36.92 11.03 20.12
CA GLU A 95 36.03 12.09 19.63
C GLU A 95 36.54 12.71 18.31
N ILE A 96 35.75 12.63 17.25
CA ILE A 96 36.11 13.10 15.91
C ILE A 96 35.50 14.50 15.66
N SER A 97 36.32 15.40 15.11
CA SER A 97 35.89 16.76 14.72
C SER A 97 35.00 16.75 13.48
N GLU A 98 34.19 17.79 13.29
CA GLU A 98 33.33 17.95 12.11
C GLU A 98 34.15 17.94 10.81
N ALA A 99 35.28 18.66 10.78
CA ALA A 99 36.15 18.73 9.60
C ALA A 99 36.81 17.37 9.29
N SER A 100 37.33 16.67 10.29
CA SER A 100 37.93 15.34 10.12
C SER A 100 36.91 14.29 9.66
N LEU A 101 35.65 14.42 10.09
CA LEU A 101 34.57 13.54 9.65
C LEU A 101 34.29 13.70 8.15
N TRP A 102 34.39 14.92 7.62
CA TRP A 102 34.25 15.21 6.19
C TRP A 102 35.49 14.84 5.36
N GLN A 103 36.69 14.85 5.96
CA GLN A 103 37.92 14.45 5.29
C GLN A 103 37.92 12.97 4.89
N THR A 104 37.39 12.11 5.76
CA THR A 104 37.38 10.65 5.56
C THR A 104 36.73 10.19 4.25
N PRO A 105 35.48 10.57 3.90
CA PRO A 105 34.89 10.18 2.62
C PRO A 105 35.65 10.78 1.43
N VAL A 106 36.19 11.99 1.55
CA VAL A 106 36.94 12.66 0.48
C VAL A 106 38.26 11.94 0.19
N SER A 107 38.99 11.52 1.24
CA SER A 107 40.24 10.76 1.08
C SER A 107 39.98 9.40 0.45
N ILE A 108 38.86 8.75 0.78
CA ILE A 108 38.48 7.46 0.18
C ILE A 108 38.16 7.62 -1.31
N ILE A 109 37.46 8.70 -1.72
CA ILE A 109 37.23 8.98 -3.14
C ILE A 109 38.55 9.22 -3.88
N TYR A 110 39.50 9.94 -3.26
CA TYR A 110 40.83 10.12 -3.84
C TYR A 110 41.58 8.79 -4.01
N GLU A 111 41.61 7.95 -2.97
CA GLU A 111 42.22 6.61 -3.00
C GLU A 111 41.61 5.74 -4.11
N TYR A 112 40.28 5.78 -4.26
CA TYR A 112 39.54 5.10 -5.31
C TYR A 112 39.93 5.57 -6.73
N LEU A 113 40.04 6.89 -6.94
CA LEU A 113 40.43 7.43 -8.25
C LEU A 113 41.90 7.08 -8.56
N GLU A 114 42.80 7.12 -7.57
CA GLU A 114 44.20 6.67 -7.73
C GLU A 114 44.32 5.17 -8.00
N LEU A 115 43.52 4.33 -7.33
CA LEU A 115 43.42 2.90 -7.65
C LEU A 115 43.04 2.71 -9.13
N THR A 116 42.06 3.48 -9.58
CA THR A 116 41.61 3.46 -10.98
C THR A 116 42.70 3.91 -11.94
N ARG A 117 43.52 4.93 -11.60
CA ARG A 117 44.64 5.34 -12.45
C ARG A 117 45.66 4.23 -12.71
N LYS A 118 45.77 3.22 -11.83
CA LYS A 118 46.62 2.04 -12.09
C LYS A 118 46.14 1.20 -13.29
N THR A 119 44.87 1.31 -13.66
CA THR A 119 44.30 0.64 -14.85
C THR A 119 44.55 1.38 -16.17
N PHE A 120 45.16 2.57 -16.11
CA PHE A 120 45.51 3.33 -17.32
C PHE A 120 46.69 2.70 -18.07
N PRO A 121 46.79 2.94 -19.39
CA PRO A 121 47.97 2.54 -20.15
C PRO A 121 49.24 3.20 -19.59
N PRO A 122 50.43 2.59 -19.76
CA PRO A 122 51.68 3.11 -19.23
C PRO A 122 52.03 4.51 -19.78
N GLU A 123 51.60 4.80 -21.00
CA GLU A 123 51.74 6.10 -21.67
C GLU A 123 51.02 7.24 -20.91
N ALA A 124 49.96 6.92 -20.18
CA ALA A 124 49.20 7.87 -19.36
C ALA A 124 49.59 7.81 -17.86
N GLY A 125 50.70 7.15 -17.53
CA GLY A 125 51.21 7.04 -16.15
C GLY A 125 50.53 5.95 -15.31
N GLY A 126 49.86 4.99 -15.93
CA GLY A 126 49.26 3.83 -15.26
C GLY A 126 50.12 2.57 -15.32
N ALA A 127 49.66 1.49 -14.68
CA ALA A 127 50.32 0.19 -14.66
C ALA A 127 49.64 -0.84 -15.58
N ASN A 128 48.63 -0.42 -16.36
CA ASN A 128 47.82 -1.24 -17.27
C ASN A 128 47.24 -2.51 -16.60
N ILE A 129 46.85 -2.40 -15.34
CA ILE A 129 46.27 -3.52 -14.58
C ILE A 129 44.84 -3.77 -15.07
N GLN A 130 44.49 -5.03 -15.30
CA GLN A 130 43.13 -5.38 -15.68
C GLN A 130 42.14 -5.13 -14.51
N PRO A 131 40.98 -4.50 -14.74
CA PRO A 131 40.01 -4.21 -13.68
C PRO A 131 39.55 -5.42 -12.87
N GLY A 132 39.50 -6.61 -13.50
CA GLY A 132 39.16 -7.88 -12.85
C GLY A 132 40.11 -8.30 -11.72
N LEU A 133 41.34 -7.80 -11.71
CA LEU A 133 42.32 -8.09 -10.65
C LEU A 133 42.16 -7.19 -9.42
N LEU A 134 41.42 -6.09 -9.55
CA LEU A 134 41.24 -5.08 -8.50
C LEU A 134 39.90 -5.19 -7.77
N VAL A 135 39.15 -6.29 -7.98
CA VAL A 135 37.80 -6.49 -7.43
C VAL A 135 37.79 -6.36 -5.91
N LYS A 136 38.81 -6.91 -5.24
CA LYS A 136 38.90 -6.90 -3.78
C LYS A 136 39.14 -5.48 -3.26
N GLU A 137 40.04 -4.74 -3.89
CA GLU A 137 40.39 -3.37 -3.55
C GLU A 137 39.21 -2.42 -3.78
N TYR A 138 38.49 -2.56 -4.91
CA TYR A 138 37.27 -1.78 -5.17
C TYR A 138 36.16 -2.09 -4.15
N ALA A 139 35.98 -3.35 -3.78
CA ALA A 139 34.99 -3.74 -2.78
C ALA A 139 35.32 -3.17 -1.39
N ASP A 140 36.59 -3.24 -0.98
CA ASP A 140 37.05 -2.67 0.30
C ASP A 140 36.83 -1.16 0.36
N ILE A 141 37.26 -0.43 -0.67
CA ILE A 141 37.09 1.02 -0.75
C ILE A 141 35.60 1.39 -0.73
N ARG A 142 34.74 0.68 -1.48
CA ARG A 142 33.29 0.94 -1.46
C ARG A 142 32.71 0.77 -0.06
N ILE A 143 33.06 -0.30 0.64
CA ILE A 143 32.57 -0.57 2.00
C ILE A 143 33.05 0.54 2.97
N ARG A 144 34.33 0.90 2.92
CA ARG A 144 34.86 2.04 3.71
C ARG A 144 34.14 3.34 3.40
N PHE A 145 33.88 3.62 2.12
CA PHE A 145 33.15 4.81 1.70
C PHE A 145 31.71 4.81 2.24
N GLN A 146 30.99 3.70 2.09
CA GLN A 146 29.63 3.53 2.61
C GLN A 146 29.57 3.75 4.13
N MET A 147 30.50 3.16 4.89
CA MET A 147 30.58 3.36 6.34
C MET A 147 30.87 4.83 6.69
N SER A 148 31.77 5.49 5.96
CA SER A 148 32.07 6.91 6.17
C SER A 148 30.87 7.83 5.87
N LEU A 149 30.05 7.49 4.87
CA LEU A 149 28.82 8.22 4.56
C LEU A 149 27.75 7.99 5.61
N ASP A 150 27.57 6.76 6.08
CA ASP A 150 26.62 6.47 7.16
C ASP A 150 26.99 7.21 8.45
N ARG A 151 28.30 7.28 8.78
CA ARG A 151 28.81 8.13 9.86
C ARG A 151 28.42 9.60 9.66
N LEU A 152 28.62 10.17 8.46
CA LEU A 152 28.22 11.54 8.14
C LEU A 152 26.70 11.79 8.29
N TYR A 153 25.85 10.87 7.82
CA TYR A 153 24.40 11.04 7.90
C TYR A 153 23.86 10.93 9.33
N ARG A 154 24.49 10.08 10.16
CA ARG A 154 24.12 9.89 11.57
C ARG A 154 24.68 10.96 12.50
N ALA A 155 25.81 11.56 12.14
CA ALA A 155 26.44 12.60 12.92
C ALA A 155 25.53 13.83 13.00
N ARG A 156 24.90 14.02 14.17
CA ARG A 156 24.01 15.15 14.47
C ARG A 156 24.19 15.57 15.92
N THR A 157 24.43 16.86 16.14
CA THR A 157 24.37 17.48 17.47
C THR A 157 23.08 18.30 17.61
N ARG A 158 22.81 18.79 18.82
CA ARG A 158 21.66 19.68 19.10
C ARG A 158 21.70 20.97 18.27
N GLU A 159 22.89 21.38 17.84
CA GLU A 159 23.15 22.67 17.19
C GLU A 159 23.50 22.53 15.70
N VAL A 160 24.10 21.41 15.28
CA VAL A 160 24.59 21.23 13.90
C VAL A 160 24.09 19.91 13.30
N THR A 161 23.52 20.00 12.10
CA THR A 161 23.32 18.85 11.22
C THR A 161 24.40 18.86 10.14
N MET A 162 24.88 17.69 9.72
CA MET A 162 25.90 17.63 8.66
C MET A 162 25.44 18.23 7.32
N GLY A 163 24.13 18.33 7.08
CA GLY A 163 23.60 19.09 5.95
C GLY A 163 23.85 20.59 6.04
N ASP A 164 23.82 21.15 7.25
CA ASP A 164 24.07 22.57 7.54
C ASP A 164 25.57 22.89 7.74
N SER A 165 26.42 21.86 7.75
CA SER A 165 27.88 21.97 7.75
C SER A 165 28.40 22.73 6.52
N MET A 166 29.61 23.32 6.64
CA MET A 166 30.23 24.16 5.60
C MET A 166 29.33 25.33 5.17
N GLU A 167 28.69 25.99 6.15
CA GLU A 167 27.66 27.02 5.99
C GLU A 167 26.42 26.58 5.17
N GLY A 168 26.08 25.29 5.16
CA GLY A 168 24.95 24.74 4.40
C GLY A 168 25.31 24.15 3.04
N ARG A 169 26.61 24.09 2.70
CA ARG A 169 27.09 23.40 1.48
C ARG A 169 27.05 21.88 1.62
N GLY A 170 27.06 21.35 2.85
CA GLY A 170 26.90 19.91 3.11
C GLY A 170 25.68 19.30 2.42
N ARG A 171 24.54 20.02 2.39
CA ARG A 171 23.31 19.62 1.66
C ARG A 171 23.50 19.39 0.16
N ALA A 172 24.41 20.11 -0.48
CA ALA A 172 24.69 19.96 -1.91
C ALA A 172 25.76 18.89 -2.18
N ILE A 173 26.65 18.66 -1.22
CA ILE A 173 27.76 17.69 -1.31
C ILE A 173 27.28 16.26 -1.03
N LEU A 174 26.44 16.05 0.00
CA LEU A 174 25.95 14.72 0.39
C LEU A 174 25.28 13.93 -0.75
N PRO A 175 24.39 14.52 -1.58
CA PRO A 175 23.81 13.80 -2.72
C PRO A 175 24.85 13.38 -3.75
N GLY A 176 25.89 14.20 -3.98
CA GLY A 176 26.99 13.88 -4.88
C GLY A 176 27.77 12.65 -4.40
N PHE A 177 28.08 12.58 -3.10
CA PHE A 177 28.73 11.41 -2.51
C PHE A 177 27.87 10.15 -2.59
N ASN A 178 26.56 10.26 -2.36
CA ASN A 178 25.65 9.11 -2.49
C ASN A 178 25.58 8.61 -3.94
N LEU A 179 25.58 9.53 -4.91
CA LEU A 179 25.63 9.17 -6.32
C LEU A 179 26.96 8.48 -6.69
N ILE A 180 28.09 8.94 -6.14
CA ILE A 180 29.39 8.26 -6.30
C ILE A 180 29.36 6.84 -5.71
N LEU A 181 28.76 6.65 -4.53
CA LEU A 181 28.62 5.32 -3.92
C LEU A 181 27.84 4.37 -4.85
N LYS A 182 26.77 4.87 -5.45
CA LYS A 182 25.97 4.11 -6.43
C LYS A 182 26.78 3.75 -7.68
N GLU A 183 27.63 4.64 -8.18
CA GLU A 183 28.52 4.32 -9.29
C GLU A 183 29.60 3.28 -8.90
N MET A 184 30.10 3.30 -7.67
CA MET A 184 31.00 2.24 -7.16
C MET A 184 30.34 0.85 -7.14
N GLU A 185 29.03 0.77 -6.90
CA GLU A 185 28.26 -0.47 -7.05
C GLU A 185 28.16 -0.89 -8.53
N SER A 186 27.83 0.05 -9.41
CA SER A 186 27.78 -0.17 -10.87
C SER A 186 29.11 -0.70 -11.44
N ILE A 187 30.24 -0.26 -10.87
CA ILE A 187 31.58 -0.74 -11.22
C ILE A 187 31.79 -2.19 -10.81
N ALA A 188 31.37 -2.56 -9.59
CA ALA A 188 31.47 -3.95 -9.14
C ALA A 188 30.67 -4.88 -10.07
N ASP A 189 29.47 -4.46 -10.48
CA ASP A 189 28.66 -5.17 -11.46
C ASP A 189 29.35 -5.23 -12.84
N ALA A 190 29.95 -4.12 -13.30
CA ALA A 190 30.66 -4.08 -14.58
C ALA A 190 31.88 -5.00 -14.62
N ILE A 191 32.63 -5.08 -13.52
CA ILE A 191 33.79 -5.99 -13.41
C ILE A 191 33.31 -7.45 -13.40
N SER A 192 32.24 -7.78 -12.67
CA SER A 192 31.68 -9.14 -12.63
C SER A 192 31.13 -9.61 -13.98
N SER A 193 30.59 -8.68 -14.78
CA SER A 193 30.07 -8.93 -16.13
C SER A 193 31.13 -8.81 -17.22
N THR A 194 32.40 -8.57 -16.86
CA THR A 194 33.56 -8.41 -17.77
C THR A 194 33.37 -7.31 -18.83
N ASN A 195 32.47 -6.36 -18.60
CA ASN A 195 32.16 -5.30 -19.56
C ASN A 195 33.06 -4.08 -19.31
N SER A 196 34.16 -3.98 -20.08
CA SER A 196 35.16 -2.92 -19.96
C SER A 196 34.61 -1.52 -20.25
N ARG A 197 33.63 -1.38 -21.15
CA ARG A 197 33.03 -0.08 -21.47
C ARG A 197 32.12 0.43 -20.35
N ARG A 198 31.27 -0.44 -19.80
CA ARG A 198 30.40 -0.09 -18.66
C ARG A 198 31.24 0.28 -17.42
N TYR A 199 32.37 -0.40 -17.23
CA TYR A 199 33.35 -0.04 -16.21
C TYR A 199 33.91 1.37 -16.45
N ALA A 200 34.37 1.67 -17.66
CA ALA A 200 34.91 2.98 -18.00
C ALA A 200 33.90 4.12 -17.81
N GLU A 201 32.64 3.89 -18.20
CA GLU A 201 31.55 4.85 -18.07
C GLU A 201 31.18 5.13 -16.60
N ALA A 202 31.08 4.11 -15.77
CA ALA A 202 30.76 4.27 -14.35
C ALA A 202 31.89 4.98 -13.58
N VAL A 203 33.15 4.65 -13.91
CA VAL A 203 34.32 5.34 -13.36
C VAL A 203 34.33 6.81 -13.81
N ALA A 204 34.15 7.09 -15.10
CA ALA A 204 34.12 8.46 -15.60
C ALA A 204 32.97 9.27 -14.99
N ALA A 205 31.79 8.66 -14.83
CA ALA A 205 30.65 9.27 -14.15
C ALA A 205 31.00 9.64 -12.70
N SER A 206 31.62 8.71 -11.95
CA SER A 206 32.06 8.98 -10.57
C SER A 206 33.07 10.15 -10.49
N ALA A 207 33.98 10.26 -11.46
CA ALA A 207 34.92 11.36 -11.57
C ALA A 207 34.21 12.70 -11.83
N VAL A 208 33.29 12.76 -12.79
CA VAL A 208 32.52 13.97 -13.11
C VAL A 208 31.69 14.44 -11.91
N ILE A 209 31.02 13.51 -11.22
CA ILE A 209 30.25 13.82 -10.00
C ILE A 209 31.18 14.34 -8.90
N GLY A 210 32.36 13.75 -8.76
CA GLY A 210 33.38 14.22 -7.83
C GLY A 210 33.79 15.67 -8.11
N GLN A 211 34.08 15.99 -9.37
CA GLN A 211 34.41 17.37 -9.76
C GLN A 211 33.25 18.34 -9.49
N GLY A 212 32.01 17.93 -9.75
CA GLY A 212 30.81 18.70 -9.44
C GLY A 212 30.65 18.95 -7.94
N THR A 213 30.97 17.96 -7.12
CA THR A 213 30.94 18.05 -5.66
C THR A 213 32.01 19.03 -5.15
N PHE A 214 33.22 18.99 -5.71
CA PHE A 214 34.27 19.96 -5.38
C PHE A 214 33.86 21.40 -5.74
N ARG A 215 33.17 21.58 -6.88
CA ARG A 215 32.67 22.89 -7.31
C ARG A 215 31.72 23.53 -6.29
N GLN A 216 30.94 22.74 -5.55
CA GLN A 216 30.02 23.24 -4.53
C GLN A 216 30.72 24.03 -3.41
N LEU A 217 32.01 23.80 -3.16
CA LEU A 217 32.79 24.59 -2.19
C LEU A 217 32.94 26.06 -2.60
N PHE A 218 32.81 26.36 -3.89
CA PHE A 218 32.94 27.72 -4.42
C PHE A 218 31.57 28.39 -4.66
N GLU A 219 30.47 27.64 -4.52
CA GLU A 219 29.12 28.17 -4.71
C GLU A 219 28.58 28.84 -3.43
N ALA A 220 27.52 29.62 -3.59
CA ALA A 220 26.85 30.30 -2.49
C ALA A 220 26.19 29.28 -1.53
N PRO A 221 26.20 29.55 -0.21
CA PRO A 221 25.66 28.63 0.77
C PRO A 221 24.14 28.45 0.62
N ARG A 222 23.65 27.21 0.62
CA ARG A 222 22.21 26.90 0.64
C ARG A 222 21.72 26.74 2.07
N LYS A 223 21.32 27.83 2.71
CA LYS A 223 20.72 27.79 4.05
C LYS A 223 19.32 27.18 4.02
N TYR A 224 19.00 26.40 5.05
CA TYR A 224 17.64 25.90 5.25
C TYR A 224 16.71 27.02 5.72
N ALA A 225 15.64 27.27 4.97
CA ALA A 225 14.51 28.03 5.48
C ALA A 225 13.56 27.03 6.18
N PRO A 226 13.28 27.15 7.49
CA PRO A 226 12.27 26.33 8.14
C PRO A 226 10.90 26.55 7.48
N PRO A 227 10.00 25.55 7.47
CA PRO A 227 8.67 25.72 6.91
C PRO A 227 7.95 26.87 7.61
N ARG A 228 7.32 27.73 6.82
CA ARG A 228 6.60 28.93 7.31
C ARG A 228 5.53 28.51 8.31
N GLN A 229 5.76 28.75 9.60
CA GLN A 229 4.78 28.45 10.65
C GLN A 229 3.58 29.40 10.51
N GLU A 230 2.37 28.84 10.41
CA GLU A 230 1.17 29.66 10.30
C GLU A 230 0.91 30.42 11.61
N SER A 231 0.59 31.72 11.49
CA SER A 231 0.28 32.56 12.65
C SER A 231 -0.90 31.98 13.43
N PRO A 232 -0.92 32.10 14.77
CA PRO A 232 -2.01 31.58 15.61
C PRO A 232 -3.38 32.11 15.15
N GLY A 233 -3.44 33.38 14.75
CA GLY A 233 -4.65 34.02 14.22
C GLY A 233 -5.15 33.39 12.92
N LYS A 234 -4.26 33.03 11.99
CA LYS A 234 -4.65 32.37 10.73
C LYS A 234 -5.21 30.97 10.98
N ARG A 235 -4.64 30.22 11.93
CA ARG A 235 -5.16 28.92 12.36
C ARG A 235 -6.54 29.01 13.01
N MET A 236 -6.75 30.02 13.86
CA MET A 236 -8.06 30.26 14.49
C MET A 236 -9.11 30.66 13.46
N LEU A 237 -8.75 31.55 12.51
CA LEU A 237 -9.62 31.96 11.42
C LEU A 237 -9.99 30.79 10.50
N LEU A 238 -9.04 29.94 10.11
CA LEU A 238 -9.29 28.76 9.29
C LEU A 238 -10.22 27.75 9.98
N ARG A 239 -10.05 27.53 11.28
CA ARG A 239 -10.96 26.67 12.08
C ARG A 239 -12.35 27.28 12.24
N ALA A 240 -12.44 28.58 12.46
CA ALA A 240 -13.72 29.27 12.51
C ALA A 240 -14.44 29.15 11.17
N LEU A 241 -13.74 29.36 10.06
CA LEU A 241 -14.29 29.25 8.71
C LEU A 241 -14.77 27.83 8.37
N SER A 242 -14.04 26.80 8.81
CA SER A 242 -14.45 25.39 8.57
C SER A 242 -15.70 25.02 9.37
N ILE A 243 -15.80 25.44 10.63
CA ILE A 243 -16.99 25.24 11.47
C ILE A 243 -18.20 25.96 10.85
N LEU A 244 -18.00 27.21 10.43
CA LEU A 244 -19.05 28.03 9.80
C LEU A 244 -19.52 27.40 8.48
N GLY A 245 -18.60 26.82 7.69
CA GLY A 245 -18.92 26.04 6.49
C GLY A 245 -19.77 24.79 6.78
N ILE A 246 -19.47 24.03 7.84
CA ILE A 246 -20.27 22.87 8.24
C ILE A 246 -21.69 23.31 8.64
N ILE A 247 -21.82 24.40 9.39
CA ILE A 247 -23.11 24.96 9.81
C ILE A 247 -23.93 25.39 8.59
N PHE A 248 -23.31 26.08 7.61
CA PHE A 248 -23.99 26.48 6.38
C PHE A 248 -24.47 25.28 5.57
N VAL A 249 -23.66 24.24 5.42
CA VAL A 249 -24.08 23.02 4.72
C VAL A 249 -25.27 22.37 5.42
N PHE A 250 -25.24 22.26 6.75
CA PHE A 250 -26.35 21.70 7.51
C PHE A 250 -27.64 22.53 7.37
N LEU A 251 -27.50 23.86 7.43
CA LEU A 251 -28.62 24.78 7.20
C LEU A 251 -29.15 24.62 5.78
N SER A 252 -28.31 24.66 4.74
CA SER A 252 -28.72 24.49 3.34
C SER A 252 -29.46 23.17 3.09
N ILE A 253 -28.97 22.05 3.67
CA ILE A 253 -29.65 20.76 3.58
C ILE A 253 -31.02 20.83 4.25
N ARG A 254 -31.10 21.41 5.46
CA ARG A 254 -32.36 21.61 6.18
C ARG A 254 -33.34 22.47 5.39
N THR A 255 -32.90 23.60 4.83
CA THR A 255 -33.77 24.48 4.04
C THR A 255 -34.20 23.81 2.74
N PHE A 256 -33.33 23.04 2.09
CA PHE A 256 -33.68 22.26 0.89
C PHE A 256 -34.80 21.26 1.18
N PHE A 257 -34.71 20.52 2.30
CA PHE A 257 -35.74 19.58 2.70
C PHE A 257 -37.05 20.28 3.11
N LEU A 258 -36.99 21.45 3.75
CA LEU A 258 -38.18 22.24 4.10
C LEU A 258 -38.87 22.85 2.88
N LEU A 259 -38.10 23.31 1.88
CA LEU A 259 -38.64 23.91 0.66
C LEU A 259 -39.23 22.86 -0.30
N ASN A 260 -38.75 21.62 -0.22
CA ASN A 260 -39.15 20.55 -1.11
C ASN A 260 -40.06 19.51 -0.43
N ASP A 261 -40.83 19.93 0.58
CA ASP A 261 -41.59 19.04 1.48
C ASP A 261 -42.56 18.10 0.75
N ALA A 262 -43.20 18.54 -0.34
CA ALA A 262 -44.08 17.70 -1.15
C ALA A 262 -43.34 16.53 -1.84
N GLN A 263 -42.17 16.81 -2.42
CA GLN A 263 -41.36 15.78 -3.09
C GLN A 263 -40.62 14.89 -2.07
N THR A 264 -40.20 15.48 -0.96
CA THR A 264 -39.56 14.79 0.17
C THR A 264 -40.55 13.86 0.85
N GLY A 265 -41.80 14.29 1.06
CA GLY A 265 -42.90 13.48 1.57
C GLY A 265 -43.26 12.32 0.65
N ALA A 266 -43.25 12.52 -0.67
CA ALA A 266 -43.44 11.43 -1.63
C ALA A 266 -42.28 10.41 -1.62
N MET A 267 -41.04 10.90 -1.57
CA MET A 267 -39.83 10.06 -1.47
C MET A 267 -39.78 9.27 -0.16
N MET A 268 -40.07 9.94 0.96
CA MET A 268 -40.13 9.34 2.29
C MET A 268 -41.35 8.41 2.42
N GLY A 269 -42.48 8.72 1.79
CA GLY A 269 -43.66 7.85 1.75
C GLY A 269 -43.38 6.51 1.06
N GLY A 270 -42.66 6.53 -0.07
CA GLY A 270 -42.17 5.30 -0.71
C GLY A 270 -41.17 4.53 0.16
N TYR A 271 -40.37 5.23 0.95
CA TYR A 271 -39.44 4.64 1.91
C TYR A 271 -40.15 4.03 3.11
N TYR A 272 -41.14 4.71 3.71
CA TYR A 272 -41.97 4.18 4.81
C TYR A 272 -42.71 2.92 4.38
N LYS A 273 -43.32 2.89 3.19
CA LYS A 273 -43.92 1.67 2.65
C LYS A 273 -42.93 0.51 2.55
N LYS A 274 -41.68 0.76 2.11
CA LYS A 274 -40.63 -0.27 2.09
C LYS A 274 -40.25 -0.71 3.51
N VAL A 275 -40.11 0.23 4.44
CA VAL A 275 -39.81 -0.05 5.85
C VAL A 275 -40.91 -0.89 6.49
N ASP A 276 -42.18 -0.64 6.16
CA ASP A 276 -43.32 -1.42 6.66
C ASP A 276 -43.32 -2.84 6.09
N VAL A 277 -43.06 -3.01 4.78
CA VAL A 277 -42.87 -4.33 4.17
C VAL A 277 -41.71 -5.08 4.81
N PHE A 278 -40.60 -4.40 5.10
CA PHE A 278 -39.48 -5.00 5.83
C PHE A 278 -39.91 -5.37 7.25
N THR A 279 -40.55 -4.46 7.98
CA THR A 279 -41.00 -4.69 9.36
C THR A 279 -41.96 -5.87 9.44
N GLU A 280 -42.86 -6.01 8.47
CA GLU A 280 -43.75 -7.16 8.33
C GLU A 280 -42.98 -8.44 7.97
N ALA A 281 -41.95 -8.36 7.12
CA ALA A 281 -41.09 -9.51 6.82
C ALA A 281 -40.24 -9.95 8.02
N PHE A 282 -39.78 -9.02 8.85
CA PHE A 282 -39.07 -9.28 10.11
C PHE A 282 -40.01 -9.90 11.15
N SER A 283 -41.24 -9.38 11.27
CA SER A 283 -42.25 -9.93 12.18
C SER A 283 -42.73 -11.32 11.75
N ARG A 284 -42.83 -11.60 10.44
CA ARG A 284 -43.07 -12.95 9.88
C ARG A 284 -41.97 -13.95 10.23
N GLN A 285 -40.77 -13.49 10.60
CA GLN A 285 -39.67 -14.32 11.13
C GLN A 285 -39.63 -14.37 12.66
N PHE A 286 -40.68 -13.87 13.35
CA PHE A 286 -40.81 -13.81 14.81
C PHE A 286 -39.81 -12.86 15.50
N ILE A 287 -39.35 -11.81 14.82
CA ILE A 287 -38.40 -10.83 15.36
C ILE A 287 -38.96 -9.41 15.27
N ASN A 288 -39.10 -8.73 16.42
CA ASN A 288 -39.56 -7.34 16.52
C ASN A 288 -38.36 -6.38 16.59
N ILE A 289 -37.64 -6.19 15.48
CA ILE A 289 -36.61 -5.15 15.39
C ILE A 289 -37.19 -3.93 14.67
N ASN A 290 -37.09 -2.77 15.30
CA ASN A 290 -37.45 -1.48 14.69
C ASN A 290 -36.44 -1.14 13.57
N VAL A 291 -36.84 -1.38 12.32
CA VAL A 291 -36.02 -1.18 11.10
C VAL A 291 -35.44 0.25 11.01
N LYS A 292 -36.10 1.24 11.63
CA LYS A 292 -35.63 2.63 11.72
C LYS A 292 -34.22 2.75 12.33
N TYR A 293 -33.91 2.01 13.39
CA TYR A 293 -32.59 2.07 14.04
C TYR A 293 -31.49 1.42 13.20
N LEU A 294 -31.85 0.42 12.39
CA LEU A 294 -30.91 -0.27 11.51
C LEU A 294 -30.41 0.62 10.37
N VAL A 295 -31.18 1.64 10.00
CA VAL A 295 -30.87 2.59 8.93
C VAL A 295 -30.22 3.85 9.51
N LEU A 296 -30.80 4.39 10.58
CA LEU A 296 -30.31 5.63 11.21
C LEU A 296 -28.99 5.44 11.95
N GLY A 297 -28.72 4.24 12.50
CA GLY A 297 -27.48 3.95 13.22
C GLY A 297 -26.22 4.15 12.36
N PRO A 298 -26.08 3.45 11.21
CA PRO A 298 -24.93 3.61 10.32
C PRO A 298 -24.78 5.04 9.76
N ALA A 299 -25.89 5.69 9.42
CA ALA A 299 -25.89 7.06 8.90
C ALA A 299 -25.41 8.07 9.96
N ALA A 300 -25.90 7.96 11.20
CA ALA A 300 -25.50 8.83 12.29
C ALA A 300 -24.04 8.62 12.71
N ALA A 301 -23.59 7.36 12.78
CA ALA A 301 -22.21 7.03 13.16
C ALA A 301 -21.18 7.58 12.17
N LEU A 302 -21.43 7.45 10.87
CA LEU A 302 -20.51 7.94 9.84
C LEU A 302 -20.57 9.47 9.67
N ALA A 303 -21.75 10.08 9.85
CA ALA A 303 -21.86 11.53 9.91
C ALA A 303 -21.10 12.12 11.12
N PHE A 304 -21.18 11.45 12.27
CA PHE A 304 -20.41 11.84 13.47
C PHE A 304 -18.90 11.71 13.25
N LEU A 305 -18.46 10.63 12.62
CA LEU A 305 -17.05 10.45 12.25
C LEU A 305 -16.56 11.55 11.30
N GLY A 306 -17.39 11.94 10.33
CA GLY A 306 -17.08 13.04 9.41
C GLY A 306 -17.07 14.42 10.08
N LEU A 307 -17.83 14.59 11.17
CA LEU A 307 -17.78 15.82 11.97
C LEU A 307 -16.43 15.94 12.68
N LEU A 308 -15.88 14.85 13.22
CA LEU A 308 -14.61 14.84 13.94
C LEU A 308 -13.42 15.28 13.09
N THR A 309 -13.47 15.13 11.76
CA THR A 309 -12.37 15.53 10.88
C THR A 309 -12.31 17.04 10.62
N MET A 310 -13.31 17.81 11.06
CA MET A 310 -13.38 19.28 10.93
C MET A 310 -13.23 19.80 9.49
N SER A 311 -13.49 18.93 8.51
CA SER A 311 -13.34 19.19 7.08
C SER A 311 -14.66 18.99 6.36
N VAL A 312 -15.19 20.05 5.74
CA VAL A 312 -16.45 20.03 4.98
C VAL A 312 -16.52 18.90 3.93
N PRO A 313 -15.51 18.65 3.08
CA PRO A 313 -15.60 17.59 2.08
C PRO A 313 -15.65 16.18 2.69
N ALA A 314 -14.91 15.92 3.77
CA ALA A 314 -14.96 14.60 4.41
C ALA A 314 -16.29 14.37 5.14
N PHE A 315 -16.87 15.41 5.75
CA PHE A 315 -18.21 15.34 6.35
C PHE A 315 -19.28 14.96 5.32
N LEU A 316 -19.27 15.61 4.16
CA LEU A 316 -20.21 15.31 3.07
C LEU A 316 -20.03 13.89 2.54
N PHE A 317 -18.78 13.46 2.32
CA PHE A 317 -18.47 12.14 1.82
C PHE A 317 -18.90 11.02 2.79
N LEU A 318 -18.54 11.13 4.07
CA LEU A 318 -18.86 10.12 5.08
C LEU A 318 -20.37 10.07 5.38
N SER A 319 -21.05 11.22 5.39
CA SER A 319 -22.51 11.28 5.58
C SER A 319 -23.26 10.63 4.40
N ALA A 320 -22.84 10.90 3.16
CA ALA A 320 -23.41 10.27 1.98
C ALA A 320 -23.17 8.75 1.98
N LEU A 321 -21.97 8.31 2.35
CA LEU A 321 -21.64 6.89 2.47
C LEU A 321 -22.50 6.19 3.55
N GLY A 322 -22.69 6.83 4.70
CA GLY A 322 -23.52 6.30 5.78
C GLY A 322 -24.99 6.14 5.41
N LEU A 323 -25.52 7.05 4.59
CA LEU A 323 -26.89 6.97 4.09
C LEU A 323 -27.05 5.77 3.12
N VAL A 324 -26.11 5.59 2.18
CA VAL A 324 -26.12 4.46 1.24
C VAL A 324 -26.03 3.12 1.98
N ILE A 325 -25.14 3.02 2.97
CA ILE A 325 -25.00 1.81 3.80
C ILE A 325 -26.27 1.58 4.61
N GLY A 326 -26.79 2.61 5.29
CA GLY A 326 -28.01 2.53 6.08
C GLY A 326 -29.21 2.03 5.27
N MET A 327 -29.38 2.50 4.03
CA MET A 327 -30.45 2.04 3.15
C MET A 327 -30.34 0.56 2.75
N ARG A 328 -29.12 0.04 2.61
CA ARG A 328 -28.89 -1.35 2.15
C ARG A 328 -28.86 -2.37 3.29
N THR A 329 -28.66 -1.91 4.53
CA THR A 329 -28.52 -2.75 5.72
C THR A 329 -29.77 -3.60 6.01
N PRO A 330 -31.02 -3.08 5.97
CA PRO A 330 -32.22 -3.88 6.27
C PRO A 330 -32.42 -5.06 5.34
N ALA A 331 -32.27 -4.86 4.03
CA ALA A 331 -32.42 -5.92 3.05
C ALA A 331 -31.35 -7.02 3.26
N PHE A 332 -30.10 -6.60 3.51
CA PHE A 332 -29.01 -7.55 3.75
C PHE A 332 -29.22 -8.36 5.03
N VAL A 333 -29.61 -7.71 6.14
CA VAL A 333 -29.88 -8.38 7.42
C VAL A 333 -31.04 -9.36 7.28
N LEU A 334 -32.14 -8.96 6.62
CA LEU A 334 -33.28 -9.85 6.40
C LEU A 334 -32.88 -11.10 5.61
N THR A 335 -32.19 -10.94 4.48
CA THR A 335 -31.73 -12.09 3.68
C THR A 335 -30.76 -12.96 4.46
N ALA A 336 -29.82 -12.36 5.20
CA ALA A 336 -28.87 -13.12 6.01
C ALA A 336 -29.57 -13.95 7.09
N MET A 337 -30.61 -13.41 7.73
CA MET A 337 -31.39 -14.13 8.73
C MET A 337 -32.27 -15.23 8.12
N LYS A 338 -32.90 -14.98 6.96
CA LYS A 338 -33.63 -16.02 6.21
C LYS A 338 -32.75 -17.22 5.90
N VAL A 339 -31.56 -16.97 5.34
CA VAL A 339 -30.59 -18.00 5.03
C VAL A 339 -30.09 -18.71 6.30
N ALA A 340 -29.82 -17.97 7.38
CA ALA A 340 -29.39 -18.56 8.64
C ALA A 340 -30.45 -19.47 9.27
N ARG A 341 -31.73 -19.07 9.22
CA ARG A 341 -32.87 -19.88 9.69
C ARG A 341 -33.06 -21.12 8.80
N GLY A 342 -33.01 -20.96 7.48
CA GLY A 342 -33.07 -22.07 6.52
C GLY A 342 -32.01 -23.13 6.80
N ARG A 343 -30.75 -22.71 7.02
CA ARG A 343 -29.65 -23.63 7.39
C ARG A 343 -29.87 -24.37 8.70
N LYS A 344 -30.49 -23.73 9.71
CA LYS A 344 -30.84 -24.43 10.96
C LYS A 344 -31.92 -25.49 10.73
N ILE A 345 -32.89 -25.19 9.86
CA ILE A 345 -33.92 -26.15 9.46
C ILE A 345 -33.29 -27.31 8.70
N ASP A 346 -32.38 -27.06 7.75
CA ASP A 346 -31.65 -28.10 7.01
C ASP A 346 -30.92 -29.06 7.96
N GLY A 347 -30.25 -28.53 8.99
CA GLY A 347 -29.57 -29.35 10.00
C GLY A 347 -30.51 -30.22 10.83
N GLN A 348 -31.75 -29.78 11.07
CA GLN A 348 -32.77 -30.53 11.83
C GLN A 348 -33.65 -31.42 10.92
N LEU A 349 -33.60 -31.24 9.61
CA LEU A 349 -34.48 -31.90 8.65
C LEU A 349 -34.23 -33.42 8.61
N MET A 350 -32.99 -33.84 8.78
CA MET A 350 -32.64 -35.26 8.83
C MET A 350 -33.34 -35.98 10.00
N ASP A 351 -33.31 -35.37 11.19
CA ASP A 351 -33.97 -35.93 12.38
C ASP A 351 -35.49 -36.00 12.19
N GLY A 352 -36.07 -34.95 11.59
CA GLY A 352 -37.50 -34.92 11.24
C GLY A 352 -37.91 -36.01 10.25
N LEU A 353 -37.11 -36.24 9.20
CA LEU A 353 -37.37 -37.30 8.21
C LEU A 353 -37.26 -38.70 8.81
N ILE A 354 -36.33 -38.93 9.73
CA ILE A 354 -36.21 -40.20 10.46
C ILE A 354 -37.47 -40.45 11.29
N LEU A 355 -37.92 -39.43 12.04
CA LEU A 355 -39.14 -39.52 12.84
C LEU A 355 -40.37 -39.78 11.95
N LEU A 356 -40.51 -39.06 10.84
CA LEU A 356 -41.59 -39.27 9.86
C LEU A 356 -41.58 -40.68 9.27
N SER A 357 -40.41 -41.19 8.88
CA SER A 357 -40.27 -42.54 8.33
C SER A 357 -40.69 -43.60 9.34
N ASN A 358 -40.31 -43.44 10.61
CA ASN A 358 -40.71 -44.33 11.70
C ASN A 358 -42.23 -44.27 11.96
N CYS A 359 -42.82 -43.08 11.95
CA CYS A 359 -44.27 -42.90 12.08
C CYS A 359 -45.03 -43.62 10.96
N LEU A 360 -44.63 -43.41 9.70
CA LEU A 360 -45.25 -44.08 8.56
C LEU A 360 -45.09 -45.60 8.61
N ARG A 361 -43.93 -46.09 9.05
CA ARG A 361 -43.68 -47.53 9.22
C ARG A 361 -44.55 -48.15 10.32
N SER A 362 -44.90 -47.38 11.33
CA SER A 362 -45.86 -47.80 12.38
C SER A 362 -47.33 -47.72 11.94
N GLY A 363 -47.61 -47.29 10.71
CA GLY A 363 -48.96 -47.20 10.15
C GLY A 363 -49.67 -45.86 10.39
N LEU A 364 -48.98 -44.86 10.95
CA LEU A 364 -49.53 -43.51 11.10
C LEU A 364 -49.59 -42.79 9.76
N ASP A 365 -50.54 -41.87 9.60
CA ASP A 365 -50.62 -41.01 8.41
C ASP A 365 -49.54 -39.91 8.44
N VAL A 366 -49.19 -39.37 7.26
CA VAL A 366 -48.20 -38.29 7.10
C VAL A 366 -48.56 -37.08 7.96
N VAL A 367 -49.84 -36.74 8.05
CA VAL A 367 -50.30 -35.59 8.85
C VAL A 367 -50.01 -35.82 10.34
N GLN A 368 -50.25 -37.04 10.84
CA GLN A 368 -49.92 -37.41 12.22
C GLN A 368 -48.41 -37.43 12.46
N GLY A 369 -47.63 -37.85 11.45
CA GLY A 369 -46.17 -37.75 11.49
C GLY A 369 -45.68 -36.30 11.64
N PHE A 370 -46.27 -35.36 10.89
CA PHE A 370 -45.95 -33.93 11.02
C PHE A 370 -46.32 -33.38 12.40
N GLU A 371 -47.40 -33.86 13.01
CA GLU A 371 -47.77 -33.50 14.37
C GLU A 371 -46.73 -33.98 15.40
N MET A 372 -46.19 -35.20 15.24
CA MET A 372 -45.13 -35.72 16.09
C MET A 372 -43.85 -34.90 15.98
N VAL A 373 -43.42 -34.58 14.76
CA VAL A 373 -42.25 -33.72 14.51
C VAL A 373 -42.42 -32.34 15.15
N SER A 374 -43.63 -31.79 15.14
CA SER A 374 -43.91 -30.49 15.75
C SER A 374 -43.79 -30.47 17.27
N LYS A 375 -43.96 -31.64 17.92
CA LYS A 375 -43.88 -31.80 19.38
C LYS A 375 -42.49 -32.23 19.87
N ASP A 376 -41.81 -33.08 19.11
CA ASP A 376 -40.58 -33.75 19.56
C ASP A 376 -39.29 -33.02 19.16
N LEU A 377 -39.30 -32.21 18.10
CA LEU A 377 -38.14 -31.42 17.68
C LEU A 377 -38.14 -30.02 18.30
N THR A 378 -36.94 -29.44 18.37
CA THR A 378 -36.76 -28.06 18.84
C THR A 378 -36.99 -27.03 17.72
N PRO A 379 -37.38 -25.78 18.04
CA PRO A 379 -37.43 -24.69 17.07
C PRO A 379 -36.09 -24.51 16.34
N PRO A 380 -36.06 -24.10 15.05
CA PRO A 380 -37.18 -23.57 14.25
C PRO A 380 -38.01 -24.60 13.45
N ILE A 381 -37.59 -25.86 13.29
CA ILE A 381 -38.32 -26.83 12.44
C ILE A 381 -39.71 -27.17 13.03
N SER A 382 -39.81 -27.27 14.36
CA SER A 382 -41.07 -27.54 15.07
C SER A 382 -42.14 -26.51 14.76
N ASP A 383 -41.77 -25.22 14.74
CA ASP A 383 -42.68 -24.10 14.51
C ASP A 383 -43.22 -24.08 13.08
N GLU A 384 -42.39 -24.46 12.11
CA GLU A 384 -42.81 -24.56 10.71
C GLU A 384 -43.78 -25.73 10.50
N PHE A 385 -43.48 -26.90 11.06
CA PHE A 385 -44.34 -28.07 11.00
C PHE A 385 -45.65 -27.85 11.77
N ALA A 386 -45.59 -27.22 12.95
CA ALA A 386 -46.77 -26.82 13.72
C ALA A 386 -47.66 -25.86 12.92
N LEU A 387 -47.06 -24.93 12.16
CA LEU A 387 -47.84 -24.02 11.31
C LEU A 387 -48.52 -24.76 10.15
N VAL A 388 -47.85 -25.74 9.53
CA VAL A 388 -48.47 -26.59 8.49
C VAL A 388 -49.69 -27.32 9.06
N ILE A 389 -49.57 -27.93 10.24
CA ILE A 389 -50.70 -28.60 10.90
C ILE A 389 -51.81 -27.62 11.26
N LYS A 390 -51.46 -26.44 11.79
CA LYS A 390 -52.44 -25.39 12.10
C LYS A 390 -53.21 -24.94 10.86
N ASN A 391 -52.52 -24.69 9.74
CA ASN A 391 -53.16 -24.31 8.49
C ASN A 391 -54.06 -25.42 7.95
N TYR A 392 -53.62 -26.68 8.05
CA TYR A 392 -54.41 -27.85 7.68
C TYR A 392 -55.70 -27.96 8.51
N GLN A 393 -55.61 -27.80 9.84
CA GLN A 393 -56.76 -27.78 10.75
C GLN A 393 -57.74 -26.63 10.47
N LEU A 394 -57.24 -25.51 9.92
CA LEU A 394 -58.05 -24.37 9.49
C LEU A 394 -58.73 -24.58 8.12
N GLY A 395 -58.66 -25.78 7.55
CA GLY A 395 -59.36 -26.15 6.31
C GLY A 395 -58.53 -25.96 5.03
N MET A 396 -57.25 -25.63 5.15
CA MET A 396 -56.33 -25.56 4.00
C MET A 396 -55.92 -26.98 3.59
N THR A 397 -55.81 -27.26 2.29
CA THR A 397 -55.27 -28.56 1.85
C THR A 397 -53.82 -28.71 2.29
N PHE A 398 -53.42 -29.93 2.62
CA PHE A 398 -52.07 -30.20 3.15
C PHE A 398 -50.98 -29.80 2.14
N GLU A 399 -51.21 -30.05 0.84
CA GLU A 399 -50.30 -29.67 -0.24
C GLU A 399 -50.11 -28.15 -0.30
N LYS A 400 -51.20 -27.38 -0.13
CA LYS A 400 -51.13 -25.93 -0.11
C LYS A 400 -50.42 -25.45 1.16
N ALA A 401 -50.66 -26.10 2.31
CA ALA A 401 -50.02 -25.78 3.59
C ALA A 401 -48.50 -25.96 3.52
N LEU A 402 -48.03 -27.04 2.86
CA LEU A 402 -46.62 -27.26 2.57
C LEU A 402 -46.06 -26.19 1.60
N GLY A 403 -46.81 -25.80 0.57
CA GLY A 403 -46.39 -24.73 -0.34
C GLY A 403 -46.14 -23.39 0.38
N VAL A 404 -46.97 -23.05 1.37
CA VAL A 404 -46.75 -21.84 2.20
C VAL A 404 -45.48 -21.96 3.06
N MET A 405 -45.16 -23.16 3.53
CA MET A 405 -43.90 -23.42 4.24
C MET A 405 -42.69 -23.27 3.29
N GLU A 406 -42.79 -23.78 2.05
CA GLU A 406 -41.75 -23.66 1.01
C GLU A 406 -41.46 -22.19 0.66
N GLU A 407 -42.50 -21.35 0.52
CA GLU A 407 -42.31 -19.92 0.23
C GLU A 407 -41.68 -19.14 1.40
N ARG A 408 -41.91 -19.59 2.64
CA ARG A 408 -41.44 -18.89 3.84
C ARG A 408 -40.01 -19.28 4.22
N VAL A 409 -39.65 -20.54 4.03
CA VAL A 409 -38.35 -21.09 4.41
C VAL A 409 -37.44 -21.18 3.19
N GLU A 410 -36.38 -20.36 3.16
CA GLU A 410 -35.35 -20.45 2.12
C GLU A 410 -34.42 -21.66 2.36
N SER A 411 -34.95 -22.87 2.16
CA SER A 411 -34.22 -24.15 2.22
C SER A 411 -34.44 -24.96 0.95
N LYS A 412 -33.34 -25.44 0.35
CA LYS A 412 -33.40 -26.31 -0.83
C LYS A 412 -33.86 -27.71 -0.46
N MET A 413 -33.28 -28.30 0.60
CA MET A 413 -33.59 -29.68 1.01
C MET A 413 -35.05 -29.82 1.42
N LEU A 414 -35.60 -28.82 2.13
CA LEU A 414 -37.00 -28.79 2.52
C LEU A 414 -37.92 -28.69 1.30
N SER A 415 -37.59 -27.83 0.33
CA SER A 415 -38.33 -27.71 -0.93
C SER A 415 -38.33 -29.03 -1.72
N TYR A 416 -37.20 -29.74 -1.77
CA TYR A 416 -37.12 -31.09 -2.36
C TYR A 416 -38.03 -32.09 -1.65
N MET A 417 -37.99 -32.11 -0.30
CA MET A 417 -38.86 -32.98 0.49
C MET A 417 -40.35 -32.68 0.23
N ILE A 418 -40.76 -31.41 0.27
CA ILE A 418 -42.14 -30.99 0.05
C ILE A 418 -42.63 -31.45 -1.33
N ARG A 419 -41.83 -31.21 -2.38
CA ARG A 419 -42.17 -31.64 -3.74
C ARG A 419 -42.29 -33.15 -3.86
N ALA A 420 -41.39 -33.89 -3.22
CA ALA A 420 -41.44 -35.35 -3.20
C ALA A 420 -42.70 -35.87 -2.49
N ILE A 421 -43.10 -35.25 -1.37
CA ILE A 421 -44.35 -35.59 -0.66
C ILE A 421 -45.56 -35.33 -1.55
N VAL A 422 -45.66 -34.13 -2.13
CA VAL A 422 -46.80 -33.74 -2.99
C VAL A 422 -46.93 -34.69 -4.19
N LEU A 423 -45.81 -34.97 -4.85
CA LEU A 423 -45.77 -35.86 -6.02
C LEU A 423 -46.15 -37.30 -5.64
N GLN A 424 -45.57 -37.84 -4.57
CA GLN A 424 -45.82 -39.22 -4.15
C GLN A 424 -47.26 -39.43 -3.67
N ARG A 425 -47.86 -38.41 -3.05
CA ARG A 425 -49.25 -38.46 -2.56
C ARG A 425 -50.26 -38.40 -3.70
N GLN A 426 -49.96 -37.66 -4.78
CA GLN A 426 -50.77 -37.67 -6.00
C GLN A 426 -50.72 -39.01 -6.73
N MET A 427 -49.58 -39.69 -6.71
CA MET A 427 -49.39 -40.98 -7.39
C MET A 427 -49.72 -42.21 -6.51
N GLY A 428 -50.06 -42.02 -5.23
CA GLY A 428 -50.38 -43.10 -4.30
C GLY A 428 -49.20 -44.00 -3.92
N GLY A 429 -47.96 -43.50 -4.01
CA GLY A 429 -46.75 -44.30 -3.80
C GLY A 429 -46.33 -44.44 -2.32
N ASN A 430 -45.32 -45.27 -2.06
CA ASN A 430 -44.77 -45.48 -0.72
C ASN A 430 -43.90 -44.28 -0.28
N LEU A 431 -44.42 -43.47 0.66
CA LEU A 431 -43.74 -42.30 1.23
C LEU A 431 -42.55 -42.65 2.13
N THR A 432 -42.58 -43.81 2.79
CA THR A 432 -41.47 -44.30 3.63
C THR A 432 -40.19 -44.47 2.81
N ARG A 433 -40.28 -45.06 1.61
CA ARG A 433 -39.13 -45.21 0.70
C ARG A 433 -38.59 -43.86 0.19
N VAL A 434 -39.47 -42.88 0.02
CA VAL A 434 -39.08 -41.53 -0.41
C VAL A 434 -38.29 -40.84 0.70
N PHE A 435 -38.75 -40.91 1.94
CA PHE A 435 -38.04 -40.32 3.08
C PHE A 435 -36.69 -41.00 3.35
N GLU A 436 -36.61 -42.33 3.26
CA GLU A 436 -35.33 -43.05 3.39
C GLU A 436 -34.32 -42.62 2.34
N ARG A 437 -34.76 -42.43 1.09
CA ARG A 437 -33.89 -41.93 0.01
C ARG A 437 -33.41 -40.50 0.29
N ILE A 438 -34.31 -39.60 0.69
CA ILE A 438 -33.95 -38.21 1.02
C ILE A 438 -32.95 -38.16 2.19
N VAL A 439 -33.08 -39.04 3.19
CA VAL A 439 -32.10 -39.11 4.30
C VAL A 439 -30.71 -39.53 3.82
N VAL A 440 -30.63 -40.47 2.87
CA VAL A 440 -29.34 -40.86 2.26
C VAL A 440 -28.76 -39.69 1.46
N ASP A 441 -29.58 -39.03 0.64
CA ASP A 441 -29.16 -37.89 -0.18
C ASP A 441 -28.65 -36.73 0.69
N ILE A 442 -29.34 -36.39 1.79
CA ILE A 442 -28.92 -35.35 2.76
C ILE A 442 -27.57 -35.72 3.41
N ARG A 443 -27.34 -36.98 3.75
CA ARG A 443 -26.05 -37.43 4.33
C ARG A 443 -24.90 -37.30 3.34
N GLU A 444 -25.14 -37.58 2.07
CA GLU A 444 -24.13 -37.39 1.02
C GLU A 444 -23.84 -35.91 0.78
N GLU A 445 -24.89 -35.07 0.72
CA GLU A 445 -24.75 -33.62 0.57
C GLU A 445 -24.00 -32.98 1.77
N SER A 446 -24.33 -33.39 3.00
CA SER A 446 -23.63 -32.96 4.22
C SER A 446 -22.11 -33.24 4.16
N LYS A 447 -21.71 -34.44 3.70
CA LYS A 447 -20.28 -34.79 3.55
C LYS A 447 -19.60 -33.91 2.50
N LEU A 448 -20.29 -33.59 1.41
CA LEU A 448 -19.79 -32.68 0.38
C LEU A 448 -19.67 -31.24 0.90
N GLU A 449 -20.64 -30.77 1.69
CA GLU A 449 -20.60 -29.46 2.34
C GLU A 449 -19.42 -29.37 3.33
N GLU A 450 -19.18 -30.39 4.15
CA GLU A 450 -18.03 -30.40 5.06
C GLU A 450 -16.70 -30.37 4.31
N LYS A 451 -16.57 -31.17 3.25
CA LYS A 451 -15.37 -31.20 2.40
C LYS A 451 -15.14 -29.85 1.71
N THR A 452 -16.19 -29.24 1.14
CA THR A 452 -16.08 -27.92 0.50
C THR A 452 -15.83 -26.81 1.52
N LYS A 453 -16.40 -26.88 2.73
CA LYS A 453 -16.13 -25.93 3.82
C LYS A 453 -14.68 -26.02 4.28
N ALA A 454 -14.12 -27.22 4.42
CA ALA A 454 -12.72 -27.42 4.77
C ALA A 454 -11.78 -26.83 3.70
N MET A 455 -12.04 -27.12 2.41
CA MET A 455 -11.23 -26.58 1.31
C MET A 455 -11.35 -25.05 1.16
N THR A 456 -12.56 -24.50 1.31
CA THR A 456 -12.79 -23.04 1.19
C THR A 456 -12.37 -22.26 2.42
N ALA A 457 -12.22 -22.89 3.59
CA ALA A 457 -11.76 -22.22 4.82
C ALA A 457 -10.34 -21.68 4.66
N GLN A 458 -9.44 -22.48 4.06
CA GLN A 458 -8.07 -22.05 3.79
C GLN A 458 -8.03 -20.83 2.85
N GLN A 459 -8.79 -20.87 1.75
CA GLN A 459 -8.89 -19.75 0.80
C GLN A 459 -9.46 -18.49 1.47
N LYS A 460 -10.49 -18.62 2.31
CA LYS A 460 -11.07 -17.49 3.04
C LYS A 460 -10.07 -16.83 3.98
N ILE A 461 -9.29 -17.61 4.74
CA ILE A 461 -8.27 -17.08 5.64
C ILE A 461 -7.23 -16.29 4.85
N GLN A 462 -6.71 -16.86 3.75
CA GLN A 462 -5.74 -16.16 2.89
C GLN A 462 -6.30 -14.85 2.32
N SER A 463 -7.57 -14.87 1.91
CA SER A 463 -8.28 -13.70 1.39
C SER A 463 -8.42 -12.60 2.43
N ILE A 464 -8.72 -12.96 3.68
CA ILE A 464 -8.85 -12.03 4.80
C ILE A 464 -7.48 -11.41 5.13
N VAL A 465 -6.41 -12.21 5.17
CA VAL A 465 -5.05 -11.74 5.43
C VAL A 465 -4.62 -10.72 4.37
N VAL A 466 -4.80 -11.02 3.09
CA VAL A 466 -4.48 -10.11 1.98
C VAL A 466 -5.36 -8.86 2.01
N GLY A 467 -6.64 -8.99 2.36
CA GLY A 467 -7.57 -7.86 2.47
C GLY A 467 -7.26 -6.89 3.61
N ILE A 468 -6.68 -7.39 4.72
CA ILE A 468 -6.34 -6.58 5.91
C ILE A 468 -4.97 -5.89 5.76
N MET A 469 -4.05 -6.47 5.00
CA MET A 469 -2.67 -5.99 4.80
C MET A 469 -2.55 -4.48 4.50
N PRO A 470 -3.32 -3.89 3.55
CA PRO A 470 -3.24 -2.46 3.25
C PRO A 470 -3.61 -1.58 4.44
N TRP A 471 -4.59 -1.99 5.25
CA TRP A 471 -5.04 -1.25 6.42
C TRP A 471 -4.01 -1.27 7.55
N VAL A 472 -3.37 -2.43 7.75
CA VAL A 472 -2.24 -2.55 8.68
C VAL A 472 -1.11 -1.64 8.24
N MET A 473 -0.78 -1.62 6.94
CA MET A 473 0.28 -0.75 6.41
C MET A 473 -0.05 0.74 6.63
N VAL A 474 -1.30 1.16 6.39
CA VAL A 474 -1.75 2.54 6.69
C VAL A 474 -1.58 2.85 8.18
N GLY A 475 -1.98 1.93 9.07
CA GLY A 475 -1.82 2.10 10.51
C GLY A 475 -0.36 2.22 10.94
N VAL A 476 0.52 1.38 10.39
CA VAL A 476 1.97 1.45 10.62
C VAL A 476 2.52 2.79 10.14
N MET A 477 2.18 3.23 8.92
CA MET A 477 2.63 4.53 8.41
C MET A 477 2.12 5.71 9.26
N PHE A 478 0.92 5.61 9.81
CA PHE A 478 0.37 6.61 10.71
C PHE A 478 1.15 6.68 12.04
N MET A 479 1.67 5.54 12.52
CA MET A 479 2.48 5.47 13.73
C MET A 479 3.90 6.00 13.52
N PHE A 480 4.53 5.69 12.39
CA PHE A 480 5.91 6.10 12.09
C PHE A 480 6.04 7.52 11.52
N GLN A 481 5.08 7.99 10.71
CA GLN A 481 5.13 9.29 10.03
C GLN A 481 3.76 10.01 10.03
N PRO A 482 3.21 10.38 11.21
CA PRO A 482 1.88 10.97 11.32
C PRO A 482 1.75 12.30 10.55
N GLU A 483 2.76 13.15 10.58
CA GLU A 483 2.70 14.46 9.91
C GLU A 483 2.57 14.35 8.39
N THR A 484 3.27 13.40 7.78
CA THR A 484 3.19 13.14 6.32
C THR A 484 1.82 12.60 5.94
N MET A 485 1.28 11.66 6.73
CA MET A 485 -0.04 11.09 6.49
C MET A 485 -1.16 12.13 6.61
N ILE A 486 -1.11 12.97 7.67
CA ILE A 486 -2.10 14.05 7.86
C ILE A 486 -2.05 15.04 6.68
N LYS A 487 -0.86 15.42 6.22
CA LYS A 487 -0.70 16.28 5.04
C LYS A 487 -1.27 15.61 3.78
N PHE A 488 -0.98 14.33 3.56
CA PHE A 488 -1.51 13.58 2.42
C PHE A 488 -3.03 13.58 2.39
N TYR A 489 -3.69 13.15 3.48
CA TYR A 489 -5.15 13.08 3.56
C TYR A 489 -5.85 14.45 3.62
N SER A 490 -5.13 15.52 3.96
CA SER A 490 -5.65 16.89 3.90
C SER A 490 -5.74 17.46 2.47
N THR A 491 -5.05 16.84 1.50
CA THR A 491 -5.11 17.28 0.10
C THR A 491 -6.26 16.60 -0.66
N PRO A 492 -6.94 17.30 -1.59
CA PRO A 492 -8.02 16.72 -2.40
C PRO A 492 -7.57 15.48 -3.18
N LEU A 493 -6.32 15.49 -3.65
CA LEU A 493 -5.71 14.39 -4.40
C LEU A 493 -5.44 13.17 -3.50
N GLY A 494 -5.06 13.40 -2.23
CA GLY A 494 -4.94 12.35 -1.22
C GLY A 494 -6.29 11.72 -0.84
N MET A 495 -7.36 12.52 -0.71
CA MET A 495 -8.71 11.97 -0.50
C MET A 495 -9.21 11.15 -1.71
N ALA A 496 -8.97 11.64 -2.93
CA ALA A 496 -9.37 10.92 -4.15
C ALA A 496 -8.64 9.58 -4.30
N THR A 497 -7.34 9.55 -4.05
CA THR A 497 -6.54 8.30 -4.08
C THR A 497 -6.95 7.35 -2.97
N ALA A 498 -7.22 7.84 -1.75
CA ALA A 498 -7.75 7.02 -0.67
C ALA A 498 -9.11 6.40 -1.03
N ALA A 499 -10.04 7.19 -1.56
CA ALA A 499 -11.33 6.69 -2.04
C ALA A 499 -11.16 5.64 -3.14
N PHE A 500 -10.27 5.88 -4.10
CA PHE A 500 -9.93 4.92 -5.15
C PHE A 500 -9.42 3.60 -4.57
N CYS A 501 -8.47 3.65 -3.63
CA CYS A 501 -7.93 2.45 -2.98
C CYS A 501 -9.01 1.68 -2.21
N VAL A 502 -9.88 2.35 -1.45
CA VAL A 502 -10.97 1.70 -0.72
C VAL A 502 -11.94 1.01 -1.66
N VAL A 503 -12.31 1.68 -2.76
CA VAL A 503 -13.17 1.09 -3.80
C VAL A 503 -12.49 -0.13 -4.43
N TRP A 504 -11.19 -0.03 -4.75
CA TRP A 504 -10.45 -1.10 -5.39
C TRP A 504 -10.27 -2.33 -4.48
N VAL A 505 -9.98 -2.10 -3.20
CA VAL A 505 -9.95 -3.16 -2.18
C VAL A 505 -11.32 -3.82 -2.05
N GLY A 506 -12.41 -3.03 -2.04
CA GLY A 506 -13.77 -3.56 -2.02
C GLY A 506 -14.10 -4.43 -3.24
N ILE A 507 -13.69 -4.00 -4.44
CA ILE A 507 -13.84 -4.79 -5.68
C ILE A 507 -13.03 -6.08 -5.58
N GLY A 508 -11.75 -6.00 -5.16
CA GLY A 508 -10.88 -7.16 -4.98
C GLY A 508 -11.46 -8.18 -4.01
N MET A 509 -11.92 -7.73 -2.84
CA MET A 509 -12.59 -8.59 -1.86
C MET A 509 -13.86 -9.23 -2.43
N LYS A 510 -14.65 -8.49 -3.21
CA LYS A 510 -15.84 -9.03 -3.86
C LYS A 510 -15.49 -10.11 -4.87
N VAL A 511 -14.47 -9.90 -5.72
CA VAL A 511 -13.99 -10.89 -6.70
C VAL A 511 -13.50 -12.14 -5.99
N VAL A 512 -12.67 -11.99 -4.96
CA VAL A 512 -12.13 -13.11 -4.19
C VAL A 512 -13.24 -13.88 -3.47
N SER A 513 -14.21 -13.19 -2.87
CA SER A 513 -15.40 -13.83 -2.27
C SER A 513 -16.28 -14.57 -3.29
N SER A 514 -16.26 -14.13 -4.55
CA SER A 514 -16.96 -14.79 -5.65
C SER A 514 -16.26 -16.06 -6.09
N LEU A 515 -14.92 -16.05 -6.15
CA LEU A 515 -14.11 -17.22 -6.49
C LEU A 515 -14.24 -18.34 -5.45
N GLY A 516 -14.43 -17.99 -4.17
CA GLY A 516 -14.64 -18.96 -3.09
C GLY A 516 -16.03 -19.60 -3.04
N LYS A 517 -16.98 -19.18 -3.89
CA LYS A 517 -18.30 -19.83 -4.02
C LYS A 517 -18.23 -20.92 -5.07
N ILE A 518 -17.67 -22.07 -4.70
CA ILE A 518 -17.85 -23.29 -5.49
C ILE A 518 -19.32 -23.70 -5.32
N ARG A 519 -20.10 -23.50 -6.38
CA ARG A 519 -21.47 -24.02 -6.45
C ARG A 519 -21.34 -25.46 -6.93
N VAL A 520 -21.52 -26.42 -6.00
CA VAL A 520 -21.77 -27.82 -6.35
C VAL A 520 -23.14 -27.91 -7.03
#